data_AF-A0A940NTH2-F1
#
_entry.id   AF-A0A940NTH2-F1
#
_cell.length_a   1.000
_cell.length_b   1.000
_cell.length_c   1.000
_cell.angle_alpha   90.00
_cell.angle_beta   90.00
_cell.angle_gamma   90.00
#
_symmetry.space_group_name_H-M   'P 1'
#
loop_
_entity.id
_entity.type
_entity.pdbx_description
1 polymer ?
#
loop_
_entity_poly.entity_id
_entity_poly.type
_entity_poly.pdbx_seq_one_letter_code
_entity_poly.pdbx_strand_id
1 'polypeptide(L)'
;MKNNEKWVDVDQYFTSKLHASDSIMDSVLKANSEANLPAIDVSPNQGKFLSVQGIRQFIDLLSEDSRIESTAIQTVGSKGYDGFAIGIVRG
;
A
#
# COMPACT_ATOMS: atom_id res chain seq x y z
N MET A 1 26.57 16.85 -3.45
CA MET A 1 25.70 15.65 -3.58
C MET A 1 25.41 15.39 -5.04
N LYS A 2 25.62 14.16 -5.49
CA LYS A 2 25.17 13.71 -6.82
C LYS A 2 23.62 13.68 -6.82
N ASN A 3 22.97 13.92 -7.95
CA ASN A 3 21.50 13.93 -8.03
C ASN A 3 20.86 12.64 -7.47
N ASN A 4 21.52 11.50 -7.63
CA ASN A 4 21.01 10.21 -7.14
C ASN A 4 20.91 10.15 -5.61
N GLU A 5 21.85 10.75 -4.88
CA GLU A 5 21.84 10.77 -3.41
C GLU A 5 20.65 11.57 -2.87
N LYS A 6 20.32 12.69 -3.52
CA LYS A 6 19.15 13.50 -3.13
C LYS A 6 17.82 12.75 -3.29
N TRP A 7 17.69 11.94 -4.34
CA TRP A 7 16.48 11.14 -4.56
C TRP A 7 16.31 10.06 -3.50
N VAL A 8 17.41 9.38 -3.12
CA VAL A 8 17.40 8.38 -2.05
C VAL A 8 17.02 9.02 -0.71
N ASP A 9 17.60 10.18 -0.38
CA ASP A 9 17.31 10.88 0.87
C ASP A 9 15.83 11.27 0.99
N VAL A 10 15.23 11.76 -0.10
CA VAL A 10 13.81 12.13 -0.13
C VAL A 10 12.91 10.89 0.00
N ASP A 11 13.24 9.81 -0.71
CA ASP A 11 12.44 8.57 -0.64
C ASP A 11 12.51 7.94 0.75
N GLN A 12 13.69 7.98 1.39
CA GLN A 12 13.88 7.55 2.78
C GLN A 12 13.13 8.44 3.77
N TYR A 13 13.12 9.76 3.57
CA TYR A 13 12.34 10.69 4.40
C TYR A 13 10.86 10.31 4.40
N PHE A 14 10.22 10.17 3.22
CA PHE A 14 8.81 9.82 3.15
C PHE A 14 8.52 8.41 3.66
N THR A 15 9.38 7.45 3.32
CA THR A 15 9.26 6.07 3.82
C THR A 15 9.24 6.06 5.35
N SER A 16 10.18 6.76 5.99
CA SER A 16 10.26 6.84 7.46
C SER A 16 9.05 7.49 8.14
N LYS A 17 8.30 8.33 7.42
CA LYS A 17 7.15 9.08 7.95
C LYS A 17 5.81 8.41 7.68
N LEU A 18 5.69 7.71 6.55
CA LEU A 18 4.41 7.19 6.05
C LEU A 18 4.27 5.68 6.23
N HIS A 19 5.37 4.96 6.42
CA HIS A 19 5.37 3.51 6.57
C HIS A 19 5.64 3.10 8.01
N ALA A 20 4.76 2.28 8.57
CA ALA A 20 5.08 1.50 9.75
C ALA A 20 6.07 0.39 9.38
N SER A 21 6.90 -0.05 10.33
CA SER A 21 7.75 -1.22 10.15
C SER A 21 6.91 -2.45 9.82
N ASP A 22 7.28 -3.16 8.76
CA ASP A 22 6.61 -4.38 8.31
C ASP A 22 7.62 -5.53 8.27
N SER A 23 7.66 -6.28 9.37
CA SER A 23 8.61 -7.41 9.54
C SER A 23 8.46 -8.49 8.47
N ILE A 24 7.28 -8.63 7.85
CA ILE A 24 7.05 -9.60 6.79
C ILE A 24 7.72 -9.09 5.52
N MET A 25 7.49 -7.83 5.15
CA MET A 25 8.13 -7.24 3.98
C MET A 25 9.66 -7.21 4.12
N ASP A 26 10.18 -6.90 5.31
CA ASP A 26 11.61 -6.94 5.60
C ASP A 26 12.19 -8.36 5.38
N SER A 27 11.44 -9.39 5.79
CA SER A 27 11.84 -10.79 5.60
C SER A 27 11.81 -11.19 4.12
N VAL A 28 10.84 -10.70 3.35
CA VAL A 28 10.75 -10.94 1.90
C VAL A 28 11.94 -10.32 1.17
N LEU A 29 12.25 -9.05 1.45
CA LEU A 29 13.40 -8.35 0.84
C LEU A 29 14.72 -9.03 1.20
N LYS A 30 14.86 -9.48 2.45
CA LYS A 30 16.03 -10.24 2.90
C LYS A 30 16.16 -11.57 2.15
N ALA A 31 15.08 -12.34 2.01
CA ALA A 31 15.09 -13.60 1.27
C ALA A 31 15.46 -13.39 -0.22
N ASN A 32 14.94 -12.34 -0.87
CA ASN A 32 15.29 -12.00 -2.24
C ASN A 32 16.79 -11.72 -2.39
N SER A 33 17.36 -10.96 -1.46
CA SER A 33 18.80 -10.66 -1.43
C SER A 33 19.65 -11.91 -1.20
N GLU A 34 19.29 -12.76 -0.22
CA GLU A 34 20.00 -14.01 0.08
C GLU A 34 19.94 -15.01 -1.07
N ALA A 35 18.87 -14.98 -1.87
CA ALA A 35 18.73 -15.76 -3.10
C ALA A 35 19.49 -15.17 -4.30
N ASN A 36 20.22 -14.06 -4.14
CA ASN A 36 20.91 -13.33 -5.21
C ASN A 36 19.99 -12.91 -6.37
N LEU A 37 18.73 -12.59 -6.08
CA LEU A 37 17.83 -12.04 -7.08
C LEU A 37 18.25 -10.62 -7.46
N PRO A 38 18.06 -10.18 -8.72
CA PRO A 38 18.22 -8.79 -9.10
C PRO A 38 17.34 -7.88 -8.24
N ALA A 39 17.85 -6.71 -7.83
CA ALA A 39 17.10 -5.72 -7.05
C ALA A 39 16.08 -4.97 -7.94
N ILE A 40 15.05 -5.69 -8.38
CA ILE A 40 13.93 -5.19 -9.19
C ILE A 40 12.67 -4.94 -8.37
N ASP A 41 12.74 -5.10 -7.05
CA ASP A 41 11.68 -4.74 -6.12
C ASP A 41 11.34 -3.25 -6.25
N VAL A 42 10.05 -2.93 -6.20
CA VAL A 42 9.61 -1.53 -6.18
C VAL A 42 9.93 -0.87 -4.84
N SER A 43 10.10 0.46 -4.82
CA SER A 43 10.31 1.15 -3.56
C SER A 43 9.08 1.04 -2.65
N PRO A 44 9.21 1.14 -1.32
CA PRO A 44 8.07 1.02 -0.40
C PRO A 44 6.92 1.97 -0.76
N ASN A 45 7.23 3.22 -1.10
CA ASN A 45 6.25 4.22 -1.52
C ASN A 45 5.49 3.79 -2.79
N GLN A 46 6.18 3.18 -3.75
CA GLN A 46 5.56 2.64 -4.96
C GLN A 46 4.66 1.43 -4.66
N GLY A 47 5.11 0.51 -3.79
CA GLY A 47 4.29 -0.61 -3.32
C GLY A 47 3.00 -0.14 -2.65
N LYS A 48 3.06 0.88 -1.78
CA LYS A 48 1.88 1.46 -1.12
C LYS A 48 0.92 2.10 -2.11
N PHE A 49 1.45 2.78 -3.14
CA PHE A 49 0.63 3.35 -4.20
C PHE A 49 -0.19 2.28 -4.92
N LEU A 50 0.40 1.14 -5.26
CA LEU A 50 -0.31 0.01 -5.89
C LEU A 50 -1.46 -0.48 -5.01
N SER A 51 -1.25 -0.63 -3.70
CA SER A 51 -2.31 -1.03 -2.77
C SER A 51 -3.47 -0.03 -2.72
N VAL A 52 -3.18 1.28 -2.76
CA VAL A 52 -4.22 2.33 -2.78
C VAL A 52 -5.06 2.26 -4.05
N GLN A 53 -4.44 2.02 -5.21
CA GLN A 53 -5.18 1.86 -6.46
C GLN A 53 -6.09 0.63 -6.43
N GLY A 54 -5.58 -0.51 -5.91
CA GLY A 54 -6.39 -1.71 -5.77
C GLY A 54 -7.62 -1.52 -4.88
N ILE A 55 -7.48 -0.80 -3.75
CA ILE A 55 -8.60 -0.47 -2.87
C ILE A 55 -9.62 0.42 -3.57
N ARG A 56 -9.19 1.44 -4.31
CA ARG A 56 -10.11 2.33 -5.05
C ARG A 56 -10.90 1.56 -6.09
N GLN A 57 -10.21 0.75 -6.91
CA GLN A 57 -10.86 -0.09 -7.91
C GLN A 57 -11.86 -1.07 -7.27
N PHE A 58 -11.52 -1.65 -6.11
CA PHE A 58 -12.44 -2.52 -5.38
C PHE A 58 -13.71 -1.78 -4.93
N ILE A 59 -13.58 -0.55 -4.42
CA ILE A 59 -14.74 0.27 -4.04
C ILE A 59 -15.59 0.63 -5.26
N ASP A 60 -14.98 0.97 -6.40
CA ASP A 60 -15.70 1.25 -7.64
C ASP A 60 -16.53 0.02 -8.07
N LEU A 61 -15.91 -1.17 -8.07
CA LEU A 61 -16.61 -2.43 -8.38
C LEU A 61 -17.77 -2.71 -7.43
N LEU A 62 -17.60 -2.47 -6.11
CA LEU A 62 -18.68 -2.63 -5.13
C LEU A 62 -19.85 -1.68 -5.37
N SER A 63 -19.59 -0.49 -5.89
CA SER A 63 -20.62 0.51 -6.15
C SER A 63 -21.45 0.22 -7.42
N GLU A 64 -20.86 -0.53 -8.36
CA GLU A 64 -21.45 -0.87 -9.65
C GLU A 64 -22.18 -2.23 -9.66
N ASP A 65 -21.83 -3.15 -8.76
CA ASP A 65 -22.41 -4.50 -8.73
C ASP A 65 -23.78 -4.55 -8.05
N SER A 66 -24.84 -4.66 -8.85
CA SER A 66 -26.23 -4.71 -8.36
C SER A 66 -26.56 -5.94 -7.49
N ARG A 67 -25.70 -6.97 -7.46
CA ARG A 67 -25.86 -8.16 -6.61
C ARG A 67 -25.41 -7.91 -5.17
N ILE A 68 -24.73 -6.81 -4.89
CA ILE A 68 -24.20 -6.49 -3.57
C ILE A 68 -24.71 -5.12 -3.14
N GLU A 69 -25.32 -5.04 -1.97
CA GLU A 69 -25.55 -3.77 -1.29
C GLU A 69 -24.41 -3.54 -0.31
N SER A 70 -23.67 -2.43 -0.46
CA SER A 70 -22.47 -2.20 0.34
C SER A 70 -22.37 -0.77 0.87
N THR A 71 -21.60 -0.64 1.95
CA THR A 71 -21.19 0.64 2.51
C THR A 71 -19.75 0.53 3.01
N ALA A 72 -19.02 1.64 2.95
CA ALA A 72 -17.66 1.73 3.48
C ALA A 72 -17.55 2.95 4.39
N ILE A 73 -16.92 2.75 5.54
CA ILE A 73 -16.58 3.83 6.47
C ILE A 73 -15.06 3.91 6.51
N GLN A 74 -14.53 5.10 6.23
CA GLN A 74 -13.10 5.38 6.30
C GLN A 74 -12.84 6.48 7.34
N THR A 75 -11.87 6.24 8.21
CA THR A 75 -11.40 7.24 9.18
C THR A 75 -10.04 7.76 8.77
N VAL A 76 -9.87 9.07 8.84
CA VAL A 76 -8.59 9.76 8.63
C VAL A 76 -8.22 10.46 9.93
N GLY A 77 -7.01 10.24 10.42
CA GLY A 77 -6.52 10.88 11.63
C GLY A 77 -5.01 11.08 11.60
N SER A 78 -4.48 11.69 12.66
CA SER A 78 -3.03 11.93 12.80
C SER A 78 -2.18 10.66 12.82
N LYS A 79 -2.81 9.50 13.07
CA LYS A 79 -2.18 8.17 13.05
C LYS A 79 -2.33 7.43 11.72
N GLY A 80 -2.94 8.05 10.71
CA GLY A 80 -3.09 7.48 9.36
C GLY A 80 -4.54 7.23 8.95
N TYR A 81 -4.70 6.21 8.10
CA TYR A 81 -5.97 5.82 7.48
C TYR A 81 -6.38 4.44 7.99
N ASP A 82 -7.62 4.33 8.44
CA ASP A 82 -8.25 3.07 8.82
C ASP A 82 -9.70 3.06 8.27
N GLY A 83 -10.39 1.94 8.37
CA GLY A 83 -11.77 1.80 7.92
C GLY A 83 -12.13 0.37 7.56
N PHE A 84 -13.40 0.16 7.27
CA PHE A 84 -13.91 -1.13 6.81
C PHE A 84 -15.05 -0.94 5.81
N ALA A 85 -15.24 -1.95 4.97
CA ALA A 85 -16.40 -2.07 4.08
C ALA A 85 -17.24 -3.26 4.51
N ILE A 86 -18.57 -3.12 4.45
CA ILE A 86 -19.54 -4.19 4.67
C ILE A 86 -20.39 -4.30 3.42
N GLY A 87 -20.54 -5.51 2.90
CA GLY A 87 -21.41 -5.83 1.78
C GLY A 87 -22.36 -6.97 2.12
N ILE A 88 -23.61 -6.87 1.69
CA ILE A 88 -24.63 -7.90 1.78
C ILE A 88 -24.93 -8.37 0.36
N VAL A 89 -24.76 -9.67 0.10
CA VAL A 89 -25.14 -10.29 -1.17
C VAL A 89 -26.66 -10.39 -1.22
N ARG A 90 -27.27 -9.79 -2.25
CA ARG A 90 -28.70 -9.92 -2.52
C ARG A 90 -28.94 -11.20 -3.31
N GLY A 91 -29.89 -12.01 -2.83
CA GLY A 91 -30.33 -13.27 -3.48
C GLY A 91 -31.34 -13.04 -4.60
#